data_AF-A0A3D0U8P7-F1
#
_entry.id   AF-A0A3D0U8P7-F1
#
_cell.length_a   1.000
_cell.length_b   1.000
_cell.length_c   1.000
_cell.angle_alpha   90.00
_cell.angle_beta   90.00
_cell.angle_gamma   90.00
#
_symmetry.space_group_name_H-M   'P 1'
#
loop_
_entity.id
_entity.type
_entity.pdbx_description
1 polymer ?
#
loop_
_entity_poly.entity_id
_entity_poly.type
_entity_poly.pdbx_seq_one_letter_code
_entity_poly.pdbx_strand_id
1 'polypeptide(L)' 'MTTENNKPSLEQWQELATKERKGRSPDELIWETPEGIDVKPLYTAADTANLENANTLPGFAPFVRGPKATMYA' A
#
# COMPACT_ATOMS: atom_id res chain seq x y z
N MET A 1 22.61 -18.29 5.56
CA MET A 1 21.99 -17.22 6.36
C MET A 1 22.23 -15.91 5.61
N THR A 2 21.33 -15.55 4.70
CA THR A 2 21.49 -14.38 3.83
C THR A 2 20.91 -13.14 4.50
N THR A 3 21.67 -12.06 4.44
CA THR A 3 21.47 -10.74 5.05
C THR A 3 20.10 -10.10 4.75
N GLU A 4 19.19 -10.06 5.74
CA GLU A 4 17.93 -9.30 5.71
C GLU A 4 18.12 -7.79 6.03
N ASN A 5 19.37 -7.32 6.20
CA ASN A 5 19.69 -6.02 6.82
C ASN A 5 19.94 -4.84 5.87
N ASN A 6 19.51 -4.88 4.60
CA ASN A 6 19.81 -3.81 3.63
C ASN A 6 18.60 -3.32 2.81
N LYS A 7 17.41 -3.29 3.42
CA LYS A 7 16.24 -2.66 2.79
C LYS A 7 16.14 -1.22 3.29
N PRO A 8 15.97 -0.22 2.41
CA PRO A 8 15.77 1.17 2.84
C PRO A 8 14.51 1.32 3.69
N SER A 9 14.57 2.15 4.73
CA SER A 9 13.44 2.42 5.61
C SER A 9 12.47 3.45 5.00
N LEU A 10 11.27 3.56 5.58
CA LEU A 10 10.28 4.55 5.15
C LEU A 10 10.75 5.99 5.42
N GLU A 11 11.48 6.19 6.52
CA GLU A 11 12.08 7.47 6.89
C GLU A 11 13.13 7.89 5.86
N GLN A 12 14.00 6.96 5.45
CA GLN A 12 15.00 7.22 4.40
C GLN A 12 14.34 7.60 3.08
N TRP A 13 13.21 6.96 2.74
CA TRP A 13 12.41 7.36 1.58
C TRP A 13 11.82 8.77 1.75
N GLN A 14 11.26 9.10 2.91
CA GLN A 14 10.66 10.41 3.16
C GLN A 14 11.71 11.53 3.08
N GLU A 15 12.91 11.32 3.60
CA GLU A 15 14.03 12.24 3.48
C GLU A 15 14.44 12.46 2.01
N LEU A 16 14.60 11.36 1.26
CA LEU A 16 14.96 11.43 -0.16
C LEU A 16 13.89 12.16 -0.98
N ALA A 17 12.62 11.80 -0.79
CA ALA A 17 11.50 12.43 -1.48
C ALA A 17 11.38 13.92 -1.14
N THR A 18 11.60 14.31 0.12
CA THR A 18 11.65 15.73 0.54
C THR A 18 12.78 16.48 -0.17
N LYS A 19 13.97 15.86 -0.24
CA LYS A 19 15.14 16.44 -0.91
C LYS A 19 14.88 16.64 -2.41
N GLU A 20 14.34 15.64 -3.10
CA GLU A 20 13.99 15.73 -4.52
C GLU A 20 12.91 16.78 -4.80
N ARG A 21 12.00 16.99 -3.84
CA ARG A 21 10.96 18.03 -3.90
C ARG A 21 11.40 19.40 -3.40
N LYS A 22 12.70 19.62 -3.27
CA LYS A 22 13.30 20.90 -2.87
C LYS A 22 12.79 21.40 -1.50
N GLY A 23 12.63 20.47 -0.55
CA GLY A 23 12.20 20.77 0.82
C GLY A 23 10.69 20.69 1.07
N ARG A 24 9.87 20.43 0.04
CA ARG A 24 8.42 20.22 0.21
C ARG A 24 8.12 18.81 0.71
N SER A 25 7.21 18.68 1.69
CA SER A 25 6.86 17.38 2.29
C SER A 25 6.17 16.48 1.26
N PRO A 26 6.55 15.19 1.12
CA PRO A 26 5.84 14.18 0.33
C PRO A 26 4.33 14.12 0.59
N ASP A 27 3.85 14.57 1.76
CA ASP A 27 2.42 14.64 2.08
C ASP A 27 1.64 15.57 1.13
N GLU A 28 2.30 16.59 0.55
CA GLU A 28 1.70 17.43 -0.49
C GLU A 28 1.44 16.67 -1.82
N LEU A 29 1.86 15.41 -1.94
CA LEU A 29 1.51 14.53 -3.07
C LEU A 29 0.27 13.69 -2.79
N ILE A 30 -0.35 13.80 -1.60
CA ILE A 30 -1.60 13.12 -1.31
C ILE A 30 -2.64 13.60 -2.33
N TRP A 31 -3.27 12.62 -2.99
CA TRP A 31 -4.35 12.89 -3.93
C TRP A 31 -5.68 12.65 -3.23
N GLU A 32 -6.45 13.73 -3.05
CA GLU A 32 -7.85 13.66 -2.63
C GLU A 32 -8.69 13.20 -3.82
N THR A 33 -9.21 11.97 -3.75
CA THR A 33 -10.13 11.49 -4.80
C THR A 33 -11.47 12.21 -4.71
N PRO A 34 -12.27 12.27 -5.79
CA PRO A 34 -13.62 12.83 -5.74
C PRO A 34 -14.55 12.16 -4.71
N GLU A 35 -14.24 10.93 -4.30
CA GLU A 35 -14.94 10.18 -3.26
C GLU A 35 -14.54 10.61 -1.83
N GLY A 36 -13.60 11.55 -1.68
CA GLY A 36 -13.11 12.04 -0.39
C GLY A 36 -12.11 11.09 0.28
N ILE A 37 -11.34 10.33 -0.50
CA ILE A 37 -10.32 9.40 0.00
C ILE A 37 -8.94 9.97 -0.29
N ASP A 38 -8.09 10.01 0.75
CA ASP A 38 -6.70 10.43 0.62
C ASP A 38 -5.82 9.27 0.12
N VAL A 39 -5.34 9.39 -1.11
CA VAL A 39 -4.40 8.42 -1.69
C VAL A 39 -2.97 8.84 -1.37
N LYS A 40 -2.28 8.03 -0.57
CA LYS A 40 -0.86 8.24 -0.24
C LYS A 40 0.01 8.08 -1.48
N PRO A 41 1.12 8.83 -1.58
CA PRO A 41 2.08 8.69 -2.69
C PRO A 41 2.87 7.37 -2.65
N LEU A 42 2.88 6.66 -1.52
CA LEU A 42 3.51 5.36 -1.34
C LEU A 42 2.71 4.53 -0.33
N TYR A 43 2.46 3.27 -0.68
CA TYR A 43 1.93 2.24 0.22
C TYR A 43 2.96 1.12 0.38
N THR A 44 2.97 0.51 1.56
CA THR A 44 3.91 -0.53 1.97
C THR A 44 3.17 -1.76 2.49
N ALA A 45 3.92 -2.81 2.83
CA ALA A 45 3.34 -3.97 3.53
C ALA A 45 2.70 -3.61 4.88
N ALA A 46 3.13 -2.52 5.53
CA ALA A 46 2.51 -2.07 6.77
C ALA A 46 1.06 -1.59 6.55
N ASP A 47 0.76 -1.04 5.38
CA ASP A 47 -0.59 -0.54 5.05
C ASP A 47 -1.61 -1.66 4.81
N THR A 48 -1.15 -2.90 4.56
CA THR A 48 -2.03 -4.06 4.36
C THR A 48 -2.02 -5.05 5.53
N ALA A 49 -1.16 -4.85 6.53
CA ALA A 49 -0.91 -5.80 7.61
C ALA A 49 -2.16 -6.15 8.44
N ASN A 50 -3.12 -5.22 8.56
CA ASN A 50 -4.31 -5.36 9.39
C ASN A 50 -5.62 -5.42 8.60
N LEU A 51 -5.55 -5.71 7.29
CA LEU A 51 -6.75 -5.86 6.48
C LEU A 51 -7.46 -7.18 6.83
N GLU A 52 -8.65 -7.08 7.44
CA GLU A 52 -9.47 -8.21 7.90
C GLU A 52 -9.66 -9.29 6.83
N ASN A 53 -9.88 -8.88 5.58
CA ASN A 53 -10.20 -9.77 4.47
C ASN A 53 -9.04 -10.02 3.49
N ALA A 54 -7.80 -9.68 3.86
CA ALA A 54 -6.63 -9.85 2.99
C ALA A 54 -6.40 -11.30 2.53
N ASN A 55 -6.68 -12.25 3.42
CA ASN A 55 -6.39 -13.68 3.22
C ASN A 55 -7.63 -14.51 2.85
N THR A 56 -8.66 -13.88 2.27
CA THR A 56 -9.86 -14.57 1.78
C THR A 56 -9.60 -15.33 0.48
N LEU A 57 -10.47 -16.30 0.14
CA LEU A 57 -10.39 -17.08 -1.11
C LEU A 57 -11.62 -16.82 -2.01
N PRO A 58 -11.46 -16.80 -3.34
CA PRO A 58 -12.60 -16.64 -4.25
C PRO A 58 -13.57 -17.82 -4.12
N GLY A 59 -14.87 -17.55 -4.26
CA GLY A 59 -15.91 -18.57 -4.09
C GLY A 59 -16.33 -18.82 -2.63
N PHE A 60 -15.72 -18.14 -1.65
CA PHE A 60 -16.08 -18.25 -0.23
C PHE A 60 -16.39 -16.86 0.34
N ALA A 61 -17.31 -16.81 1.31
CA ALA A 61 -17.67 -15.57 2.01
C ALA A 61 -16.42 -14.95 2.68
N PRO A 62 -16.30 -13.60 2.73
CA PRO A 62 -17.23 -12.58 2.27
C PRO A 62 -17.13 -12.23 0.76
N PHE A 63 -16.55 -13.11 -0.05
CA PHE A 63 -16.49 -12.99 -1.52
C PHE A 63 -15.72 -11.77 -2.05
N VAL A 64 -14.81 -11.20 -1.25
CA VAL A 64 -13.95 -10.06 -1.63
C VAL A 64 -13.14 -10.35 -2.90
N ARG A 65 -12.74 -11.62 -3.12
CA ARG A 65 -12.01 -12.06 -4.32
C ARG A 65 -12.92 -12.62 -5.43
N GLY A 66 -14.23 -12.50 -5.29
CA GLY A 66 -15.23 -12.91 -6.27
C GLY A 66 -16.07 -14.13 -5.85
N PRO A 67 -17.24 -14.33 -6.49
CA PRO A 67 -18.23 -15.33 -6.08
C PRO A 67 -17.98 -16.76 -6.61
N LYS A 68 -17.03 -16.95 -7.54
CA LYS A 68 -16.72 -18.27 -8.13
C LYS A 68 -15.28 -18.63 -7.83
N ALA A 69 -15.02 -19.91 -7.51
CA ALA A 69 -13.68 -20.38 -7.17
C ALA A 69 -12.65 -20.16 -8.30
N THR A 70 -13.04 -20.26 -9.56
CA THR A 70 -12.17 -20.10 -10.74
C THR A 70 -12.33 -18.76 -11.47
N MET A 71 -13.36 -17.98 -11.12
CA MET A 71 -13.77 -16.76 -11.83
C MET A 71 -13.89 -16.97 -13.35
N TYR A 72 -12.88 -16.59 -14.13
CA TYR A 72 -12.88 -16.60 -15.59
C TYR A 72 -11.75 -17.46 -16.20
N ALA A 73 -11.07 -18.26 -15.38
CA ALA A 73 -10.00 -19.16 -15.82
C ALA A 73 -10.51 -20.40 -16.56
#